data_AF-A0A9P5NEF7-F1
#
_entry.id   AF-A0A9P5NEF7-F1
#
_cell.length_a   1.000
_cell.length_b   1.000
_cell.length_c   1.000
_cell.angle_alpha   90.00
_cell.angle_beta   90.00
_cell.angle_gamma   90.00
#
_symmetry.space_group_name_H-M   'P 1'
#
loop_
_entity.id
_entity.type
_entity.pdbx_description
1 polymer ?
#
loop_
_entity_poly.entity_id
_entity_poly.type
_entity_poly.pdbx_seq_one_letter_code
_entity_poly.pdbx_strand_id
1 'polypeptide(L)'
;KSSQVYINDMKSSNGTFIDGKQLSSEGQESEPFELKGDDIDEFGIDIVGEDNEMVIHHKITACVICMFNEQGAHIDDSYDGNS
;
A
#
# COMPACT_ATOMS: atom_id res chain seq x y z
N LYS A 1 -12.52 9.32 -21.49
CA LYS A 1 -11.91 9.82 -20.24
C LYS A 1 -11.12 8.66 -19.67
N SER A 2 -9.84 8.84 -19.35
CA SER A 2 -9.11 7.84 -18.55
C SER A 2 -9.70 7.90 -17.15
N SER A 3 -10.20 6.78 -16.63
CA SER A 3 -10.53 6.67 -15.22
C SER A 3 -9.22 6.46 -14.47
N GLN A 4 -8.83 7.43 -13.66
CA GLN A 4 -7.60 7.37 -12.85
C GLN A 4 -8.01 7.24 -11.39
N VAL A 5 -7.31 6.37 -10.65
CA VAL A 5 -7.49 6.18 -9.21
C VAL A 5 -6.32 6.85 -8.51
N TYR A 6 -6.62 7.53 -7.42
CA TYR A 6 -5.62 8.23 -6.63
C TYR A 6 -5.71 7.79 -5.17
N ILE A 7 -4.56 7.78 -4.50
CA ILE A 7 -4.44 7.61 -3.06
C ILE A 7 -3.70 8.80 -2.45
N ASN A 8 -4.12 9.17 -1.25
CA ASN A 8 -3.46 10.18 -0.44
C ASN A 8 -3.17 9.57 0.94
N ASP A 9 -1.97 9.82 1.45
CA ASP A 9 -1.69 9.63 2.87
C ASP A 9 -2.33 10.79 3.66
N MET A 10 -3.19 10.45 4.62
CA MET A 10 -3.92 11.41 5.45
C MET A 10 -3.25 11.65 6.81
N LYS A 11 -1.96 12.04 6.81
CA LYS A 11 -1.17 12.32 8.03
C LYS A 11 -0.99 11.08 8.89
N SER A 12 -0.72 9.95 8.26
CA SER A 12 -0.47 8.69 8.95
C SER A 12 0.74 8.79 9.89
N SER A 13 0.69 8.07 11.01
CA SER A 13 1.83 7.98 11.93
C SER A 13 2.91 7.04 11.41
N ASN A 14 2.50 5.93 10.79
CA ASN A 14 3.43 4.88 10.37
C ASN A 14 3.69 4.86 8.86
N GLY A 15 3.17 5.83 8.11
CA GLY A 15 3.38 5.98 6.68
C GLY A 15 2.42 5.15 5.81
N THR A 16 2.29 5.62 4.58
CA THR A 16 1.75 4.87 3.43
C THR A 16 2.84 4.76 2.38
N PHE A 17 3.03 3.58 1.81
CA PHE A 17 4.07 3.29 0.84
C PHE A 17 3.46 2.68 -0.40
N ILE A 18 3.93 3.12 -1.57
CA ILE A 18 3.62 2.50 -2.85
C ILE A 18 4.93 2.00 -3.46
N ASP A 19 5.02 0.71 -3.76
CA ASP A 19 6.23 0.03 -4.23
C ASP A 19 7.45 0.30 -3.31
N GLY A 20 7.21 0.27 -1.99
CA GLY A 20 8.21 0.56 -0.96
C GLY A 20 8.62 2.04 -0.85
N LYS A 21 8.00 2.95 -1.61
CA LYS A 21 8.26 4.39 -1.52
C LYS A 21 7.22 5.09 -0.65
N GLN A 22 7.69 5.73 0.42
CA GLN A 22 6.84 6.52 1.30
C GLN A 22 6.26 7.75 0.60
N LEU A 23 4.96 8.00 0.77
CA LEU A 23 4.26 9.11 0.12
C LEU A 23 4.48 10.47 0.81
N SER A 24 4.62 10.48 2.14
CA SER A 24 4.85 11.70 2.94
C SER A 24 5.60 11.39 4.23
N SER A 25 6.14 12.43 4.88
CA SER A 25 6.70 12.31 6.23
C SER A 25 5.62 11.97 7.26
N GLU A 26 6.01 11.41 8.40
CA GLU A 26 5.12 11.13 9.53
C GLU A 26 4.24 12.34 9.92
N GLY A 27 2.94 12.10 10.06
CA GLY A 27 1.97 13.14 10.44
C GLY A 27 1.73 14.20 9.38
N GLN A 28 2.25 14.03 8.16
CA GLN A 28 2.04 14.93 7.03
C GLN A 28 1.16 14.29 5.96
N GLU A 29 0.30 15.12 5.37
CA GLU A 29 -0.54 14.72 4.25
C GLU A 29 0.32 14.62 2.99
N SER A 30 0.11 13.59 2.17
CA SER A 30 0.79 13.49 0.87
C SER A 30 0.04 14.28 -0.21
N GLU A 31 0.76 14.61 -1.28
CA GLU A 31 0.09 14.95 -2.54
C GLU A 31 -0.63 13.71 -3.09
N PRO A 32 -1.68 13.89 -3.92
CA PRO A 32 -2.33 12.77 -4.58
C PRO A 32 -1.37 11.96 -5.44
N PHE A 33 -1.33 10.66 -5.19
CA PHE A 33 -0.54 9.70 -5.94
C PHE A 33 -1.46 8.88 -6.86
N GLU A 34 -1.16 8.86 -8.16
CA GLU A 34 -1.91 8.04 -9.12
C GLU A 34 -1.52 6.57 -8.97
N LEU A 35 -2.49 5.72 -8.62
CA LEU A 35 -2.31 4.28 -8.53
C LEU A 35 -2.44 3.62 -9.90
N LYS A 36 -1.60 2.63 -10.16
CA LYS A 36 -1.64 1.77 -11.33
C LYS A 36 -1.97 0.34 -10.91
N GLY A 37 -2.42 -0.46 -11.88
CA GLY A 37 -2.56 -1.90 -11.66
C GLY A 37 -1.19 -2.51 -11.37
N ASP A 38 -1.16 -3.48 -10.47
CA ASP A 38 0.00 -4.21 -9.99
C ASP A 38 0.95 -3.42 -9.07
N ASP A 39 0.62 -2.17 -8.73
CA ASP A 39 1.32 -1.44 -7.67
C ASP A 39 1.11 -2.18 -6.33
N ILE A 40 2.15 -2.22 -5.49
CA ILE A 40 2.06 -2.76 -4.14
C ILE A 40 1.80 -1.62 -3.15
N ASP A 41 0.65 -1.64 -2.49
CA ASP A 41 0.31 -0.68 -1.45
C ASP A 41 0.59 -1.23 -0.06
N GLU A 42 1.29 -0.46 0.75
CA GLU A 42 1.62 -0.81 2.13
C GLU A 42 1.14 0.29 3.09
N PHE A 43 0.39 -0.11 4.12
CA PHE A 43 -0.03 0.78 5.20
C PHE A 43 0.68 0.44 6.49
N GLY A 44 1.48 1.38 6.98
CA GLY A 44 2.30 1.23 8.16
C GLY A 44 3.55 0.38 7.92
N ILE A 45 4.18 0.03 9.04
CA ILE A 45 5.36 -0.83 9.11
C ILE A 45 5.13 -1.90 10.18
N ASP A 46 5.86 -3.00 10.10
CA ASP A 46 5.86 -3.99 11.17
C ASP A 46 6.44 -3.37 12.44
N ILE A 47 5.71 -3.51 13.55
CA ILE A 47 6.16 -3.08 14.87
C ILE A 47 6.64 -4.31 15.62
N VAL A 48 7.90 -4.30 16.01
CA VAL A 48 8.53 -5.36 16.79
C VAL A 48 8.42 -5.04 18.28
N GLY A 49 8.15 -6.05 19.10
CA GLY A 49 8.09 -5.95 20.56
C GLY A 49 9.45 -5.65 21.18
N GLU A 50 9.47 -5.46 22.50
CA GLU A 50 10.69 -5.13 23.27
C GLU A 50 11.80 -6.18 23.17
N ASP A 51 11.43 -7.43 22.85
CA ASP A 51 12.37 -8.54 22.65
C ASP A 51 13.09 -8.50 21.29
N ASN A 52 12.71 -7.60 20.38
CA ASN A 52 13.20 -7.52 19.00
C ASN A 52 13.05 -8.83 18.20
N GLU A 53 12.25 -9.77 18.67
CA GLU A 53 12.05 -11.08 18.01
C GLU A 53 10.63 -11.20 17.44
N MET A 54 9.62 -10.70 18.16
CA MET A 54 8.22 -10.88 17.77
C MET A 54 7.65 -9.61 17.15
N VAL A 55 7.10 -9.74 15.93
CA VAL A 55 6.21 -8.70 15.36
C VAL A 55 4.91 -8.71 16.14
N ILE A 56 4.62 -7.59 16.80
CA ILE A 56 3.42 -7.42 17.63
C ILE A 56 2.29 -6.72 16.86
N HIS A 57 2.63 -5.98 15.81
CA HIS A 57 1.68 -5.41 14.87
C HIS A 57 2.24 -5.53 13.46
N HIS A 58 1.49 -6.21 12.59
CA HIS A 58 1.86 -6.35 11.19
C HIS A 58 1.46 -5.11 10.40
N LYS A 59 2.30 -4.71 9.44
CA LYS A 59 1.88 -3.82 8.36
C LYS A 59 0.78 -4.49 7.53
N ILE A 60 0.02 -3.66 6.81
CA ILE A 60 -0.88 -4.16 5.77
C ILE A 60 -0.16 -4.03 4.44
N THR A 61 -0.14 -5.09 3.64
CA THR A 61 0.36 -5.10 2.27
C THR A 61 -0.75 -5.62 1.35
N ALA A 62 -1.02 -4.91 0.28
CA ALA A 62 -1.98 -5.30 -0.74
C ALA A 62 -1.39 -5.06 -2.14
N CYS A 63 -2.04 -5.65 -3.14
CA CYS A 63 -1.72 -5.47 -4.55
C CYS A 63 -2.91 -4.77 -5.20
N VAL A 64 -2.63 -3.68 -5.93
CA VAL A 64 -3.65 -2.84 -6.53
C VAL A 64 -4.18 -3.47 -7.82
N ILE A 65 -5.49 -3.68 -7.88
CA ILE A 65 -6.17 -4.19 -9.07
C ILE A 65 -7.10 -3.10 -9.61
N CYS A 66 -6.69 -2.51 -10.74
CA CYS A 66 -7.40 -1.43 -11.39
C CYS A 66 -8.35 -1.95 -12.48
N MET A 67 -9.64 -2.10 -12.16
CA MET A 67 -10.68 -2.50 -13.12
C MET A 67 -11.45 -1.27 -13.63
N PHE A 68 -11.15 -0.82 -14.85
CA PHE A 68 -11.79 0.35 -15.45
C PHE A 68 -12.95 0.01 -16.40
N ASN A 69 -13.22 -1.28 -16.60
CA ASN A 69 -14.27 -1.86 -17.45
C ASN A 69 -14.47 -3.36 -17.12
N GLU A 70 -15.59 -3.96 -17.58
CA GLU A 70 -16.00 -5.34 -17.26
C GLU A 70 -15.03 -6.44 -17.76
N GLN A 71 -13.98 -6.11 -18.52
CA GLN A 71 -13.06 -7.08 -19.12
C GLN A 71 -11.73 -7.28 -18.36
N GLY A 72 -11.50 -6.62 -17.22
CA GLY A 72 -10.18 -6.47 -16.59
C GLY A 72 -9.81 -7.42 -15.44
N ALA A 73 -10.47 -8.55 -15.25
CA ALA A 73 -10.16 -9.47 -14.14
C ALA A 73 -9.35 -10.69 -14.61
N HIS A 74 -8.04 -10.53 -14.78
CA HIS A 74 -7.13 -11.67 -14.74
C HIS A 74 -6.10 -11.39 -13.65
N ILE A 75 -6.36 -11.95 -12.46
CA ILE A 75 -5.52 -11.81 -11.28
C ILE A 75 -4.57 -13.01 -11.30
N ASP A 76 -3.26 -12.76 -11.20
CA ASP A 76 -2.26 -13.81 -10.95
C ASP A 76 -2.21 -14.04 -9.43
N ASP A 77 -2.69 -15.20 -8.97
CA ASP A 77 -2.83 -15.57 -7.55
C ASP A 77 -1.48 -15.83 -6.85
N SER A 78 -0.36 -15.33 -7.39
CA SER A 78 0.99 -15.68 -6.92
C SER A 78 1.52 -14.81 -5.78
N TYR A 79 0.77 -13.83 -5.26
CA TYR A 79 1.22 -12.99 -4.15
C TYR A 79 0.97 -13.70 -2.81
N ASP A 80 1.96 -14.48 -2.35
CA ASP A 80 1.98 -14.94 -0.97
C ASP A 80 2.39 -13.76 -0.07
N GLY A 81 1.45 -13.26 0.71
CA GLY A 81 1.65 -12.10 1.58
C GLY A 81 2.46 -12.41 2.83
N ASN A 82 3.51 -13.24 2.72
CA ASN A 82 4.32 -13.67 3.86
C ASN A 82 5.81 -13.50 3.55
N SER A 83 6.34 -12.31 3.82
CA SER A 83 7.78 -12.03 3.87
C SER A 83 8.08 -11.09 5.03
#